data_AF-A0ABD3S686-F1
#
_entry.id   AF-A0ABD3S686-F1
#
_cell.length_a   1.000
_cell.length_b   1.000
_cell.length_c   1.000
_cell.angle_alpha   90.00
_cell.angle_beta   90.00
_cell.angle_gamma   90.00
#
_symmetry.space_group_name_H-M   'P 1'
#
loop_
_entity.id
_entity.type
_entity.pdbx_description
1 polymer ?
#
loop_
_entity_poly.entity_id
_entity_poly.type
_entity_poly.pdbx_seq_one_letter_code
_entity_poly.pdbx_strand_id
1 'polypeptide(L)'
;MAINHFGPVFIRATNCQGQYKDKFFIANLIREVITEIGVSNVVQVITDNALVCRAAGLLIEQTYPHIFWTPCVVHTLNLALKYICAANNIC
;
A
#
# COMPACT_ATOMS: atom_id res chain seq x y z
N MET A 1 -1.63 3.71 7.71
CA MET A 1 -1.87 5.05 8.30
C MET A 1 -0.81 5.23 9.37
N ALA A 2 0.04 6.25 9.26
CA ALA A 2 0.96 6.59 10.34
C ALA A 2 0.27 7.59 11.26
N ILE A 3 0.43 7.44 12.58
CA ILE A 3 -0.21 8.27 13.59
C ILE A 3 0.87 8.67 14.60
N ASN A 4 0.91 9.94 14.99
CA ASN A 4 1.67 10.42 16.14
C ASN A 4 0.70 11.04 17.17
N HIS A 5 1.23 11.66 18.23
CA HIS A 5 0.38 12.25 19.28
C HIS A 5 -0.58 13.35 18.76
N PHE A 6 -0.30 13.94 17.59
CA PHE A 6 -1.09 15.00 16.96
C PHE A 6 -2.08 14.47 15.91
N GLY A 7 -2.09 13.17 15.65
CA GLY A 7 -2.99 12.53 14.69
C GLY A 7 -2.27 11.93 13.48
N PRO A 8 -2.98 11.77 12.34
CA PRO A 8 -2.42 11.14 11.14
C PRO A 8 -1.25 11.94 10.57
N VAL A 9 -0.21 11.23 10.15
CA VAL A 9 1.00 11.82 9.57
C VAL A 9 1.23 11.30 8.16
N PHE A 10 1.56 12.22 7.27
CA PHE A 10 2.13 11.89 5.98
C PHE A 10 3.64 11.76 6.11
N ILE A 11 4.18 10.57 5.87
CA ILE A 11 5.62 10.31 6.05
C ILE A 11 6.41 10.77 4.83
N ARG A 12 6.02 10.32 3.62
CA ARG A 12 6.85 10.52 2.42
C ARG A 12 6.08 10.37 1.12
N ALA A 13 6.47 11.17 0.12
CA ALA A 13 6.18 10.96 -1.29
C ALA A 13 7.49 10.92 -2.08
N THR A 14 7.57 10.01 -3.05
CA THR A 14 8.73 9.88 -3.93
C THR A 14 8.28 10.02 -5.37
N ASN A 15 8.88 10.94 -6.12
CA ASN A 15 8.65 11.03 -7.56
C ASN A 15 9.33 9.85 -8.26
N CYS A 16 8.51 8.97 -8.85
CA CYS A 16 8.97 7.78 -9.56
C CYS A 16 8.79 7.90 -11.09
N GLN A 17 8.73 9.12 -11.62
CA GLN A 17 8.62 9.35 -13.06
C GLN A 17 9.87 8.86 -13.79
N GLY A 18 9.68 8.20 -14.94
CA GLY A 18 10.78 7.62 -15.73
C GLY A 18 11.39 6.34 -15.16
N GLN A 19 10.95 5.88 -13.99
CA GLN A 19 11.40 4.63 -13.38
C GLN A 19 10.50 3.46 -13.79
N TYR A 20 11.12 2.30 -14.04
CA TYR A 20 10.37 1.06 -14.17
C TYR A 20 9.99 0.54 -12.78
N LYS A 21 8.69 0.49 -12.52
CA LYS A 21 8.13 0.19 -11.19
C LYS A 21 7.88 -1.30 -11.06
N ASP A 22 8.94 -2.09 -10.95
CA ASP A 22 8.80 -3.50 -10.64
C ASP A 22 8.59 -3.75 -9.13
N LYS A 23 8.41 -5.01 -8.75
CA LYS A 23 8.16 -5.40 -7.36
C LYS A 23 9.35 -5.09 -6.45
N PHE A 24 10.57 -5.11 -6.96
CA PHE A 24 11.79 -4.87 -6.17
C PHE A 24 11.97 -3.38 -5.91
N PHE A 25 11.74 -2.55 -6.94
CA PHE A 25 11.72 -1.10 -6.83
C PHE A 25 10.71 -0.64 -5.77
N ILE A 26 9.47 -1.12 -5.85
CA ILE A 26 8.42 -0.77 -4.88
C ILE A 26 8.78 -1.28 -3.48
N ALA A 27 9.25 -2.52 -3.34
CA ALA A 27 9.66 -3.06 -2.04
C ALA A 27 10.83 -2.26 -1.43
N ASN A 28 11.79 -1.80 -2.23
CA ASN A 28 12.90 -0.99 -1.73
C ASN A 28 12.42 0.37 -1.18
N LEU A 29 11.51 1.05 -1.88
CA LEU A 29 10.91 2.29 -1.37
C LEU A 29 10.19 2.07 -0.03
N ILE A 30 9.52 0.92 0.14
CA ILE A 30 8.86 0.58 1.41
C ILE A 30 9.90 0.28 2.51
N ARG A 31 10.96 -0.47 2.20
CA ARG A 31 12.05 -0.78 3.15
C ARG A 31 12.74 0.47 3.68
N GLU A 32 12.99 1.44 2.82
CA GLU A 32 13.57 2.73 3.22
C GLU A 32 12.68 3.44 4.24
N VAL A 33 11.36 3.49 4.01
CA VAL A 33 10.41 4.08 4.98
C VAL A 33 10.40 3.29 6.29
N ILE A 34 10.35 1.95 6.22
CA ILE A 34 10.38 1.10 7.42
C ILE A 34 11.66 1.34 8.23
N THR A 35 12.80 1.52 7.55
CA THR A 35 14.09 1.79 8.20
C THR A 35 14.11 3.17 8.85
N GLU A 36 13.57 4.18 8.15
CA GLU A 36 13.44 5.56 8.63
C GLU A 36 12.55 5.67 9.88
N ILE A 37 11.39 5.02 9.87
CA ILE A 37 10.46 5.01 11.01
C ILE A 37 10.95 4.08 12.13
N GLY A 38 11.73 3.05 11.78
CA GLY A 38 12.14 1.97 12.67
C GLY A 38 11.23 0.75 12.54
N VAL A 39 11.83 -0.42 12.35
CA VAL A 39 11.15 -1.69 12.06
C VAL A 39 10.10 -2.07 13.14
N SER A 40 10.36 -1.74 14.40
CA SER A 40 9.44 -2.02 15.53
C SER A 40 8.22 -1.11 15.57
N ASN A 41 8.24 0.02 14.85
CA ASN A 41 7.16 1.01 14.82
C ASN A 41 6.19 0.79 13.65
N VAL A 42 6.40 -0.27 12.85
CA VAL A 42 5.55 -0.62 11.72
C VAL A 42 4.91 -1.98 11.98
N VAL A 43 3.59 -2.04 11.85
CA VAL A 43 2.80 -3.28 12.07
C VAL A 43 2.18 -3.82 10.78
N GLN A 44 1.94 -2.95 9.79
CA GLN A 44 1.21 -3.32 8.59
C GLN A 44 1.65 -2.46 7.40
N VAL A 45 1.76 -3.11 6.24
CA VAL A 45 1.91 -2.45 4.93
C VAL A 45 0.68 -2.72 4.08
N ILE A 46 0.10 -1.65 3.54
CA ILE A 46 -1.06 -1.70 2.67
C ILE A 46 -0.63 -1.15 1.31
N THR A 47 -0.76 -1.96 0.26
CA THR A 47 -0.51 -1.56 -1.13
C THR A 47 -1.75 -1.81 -1.98
N ASP A 48 -1.82 -1.25 -3.20
CA ASP A 48 -2.91 -1.58 -4.10
C ASP A 48 -2.88 -3.07 -4.52
N ASN A 49 -3.98 -3.53 -5.10
CA ASN A 49 -4.17 -4.93 -5.46
C ASN A 49 -3.55 -5.32 -6.82
N ALA A 50 -2.83 -4.43 -7.50
CA ALA A 50 -2.14 -4.80 -8.73
C ALA A 50 -1.06 -5.86 -8.45
N LEU A 51 -0.80 -6.72 -9.44
CA LEU A 51 0.10 -7.87 -9.30
C LEU A 51 1.50 -7.48 -8.78
N VAL A 52 2.04 -6.36 -9.28
CA VAL A 52 3.36 -5.86 -8.87
C VAL A 52 3.37 -5.43 -7.41
N CYS A 53 2.32 -4.74 -6.97
CA CYS A 53 2.19 -4.20 -5.62
C CYS A 53 1.91 -5.29 -4.59
N ARG A 54 1.15 -6.32 -4.98
CA ARG A 54 1.00 -7.57 -4.22
C ARG A 54 2.34 -8.27 -4.06
N ALA A 55 3.10 -8.44 -5.15
CA ALA A 55 4.40 -9.08 -5.08
C ALA A 55 5.39 -8.30 -4.21
N ALA A 56 5.39 -6.96 -4.28
CA ALA A 56 6.20 -6.11 -3.41
C ALA A 56 5.80 -6.24 -1.94
N GLY A 57 4.50 -6.23 -1.64
CA GLY A 57 3.98 -6.41 -0.29
C GLY A 57 4.38 -7.75 0.35
N LEU A 58 4.24 -8.85 -0.39
CA LEU A 58 4.67 -10.17 0.04
C LEU A 58 6.18 -10.25 0.29
N LEU A 59 7.00 -9.56 -0.51
CA LEU A 59 8.44 -9.48 -0.26
C LEU A 59 8.76 -8.76 1.07
N ILE A 60 7.98 -7.74 1.44
CA ILE A 60 8.14 -7.03 2.72
C ILE A 60 7.79 -7.95 3.88
N GLU A 61 6.64 -8.63 3.81
CA GLU A 61 6.20 -9.59 4.83
C GLU A 61 7.20 -10.75 5.01
N GLN A 62 7.80 -11.23 3.92
CA GLN A 62 8.90 -12.21 3.97
C GLN A 62 10.17 -11.65 4.63
N THR A 63 10.47 -10.36 4.42
CA THR A 63 11.66 -9.70 4.97
C THR A 63 11.48 -9.38 6.47
N TYR A 64 10.26 -9.00 6.88
CA TYR A 64 9.90 -8.62 8.24
C TYR A 64 8.66 -9.41 8.69
N PRO A 65 8.83 -10.63 9.23
CA PRO A 65 7.71 -11.53 9.53
C PRO A 65 6.66 -10.99 10.52
N HIS A 66 6.96 -9.93 11.28
CA HIS A 66 6.02 -9.26 12.18
C HIS A 66 5.20 -8.14 11.51
N ILE A 67 5.52 -7.78 10.26
CA ILE A 67 4.82 -6.76 9.48
C ILE A 67 3.90 -7.45 8.48
N PHE A 68 2.59 -7.35 8.70
CA PHE A 68 1.60 -7.99 7.83
C PHE A 68 1.38 -7.19 6.55
N TRP A 69 1.25 -7.87 5.42
CA TRP A 69 0.80 -7.25 4.20
C TRP A 69 -0.69 -7.49 3.94
N THR A 70 -1.41 -6.45 3.50
CA THR A 70 -2.80 -6.58 3.07
C THR A 70 -3.09 -5.74 1.82
N PRO A 71 -3.94 -6.20 0.89
CA PRO A 71 -4.34 -5.41 -0.26
C PRO A 71 -5.26 -4.25 0.13
N CYS A 72 -5.17 -3.15 -0.59
CA CYS A 72 -6.03 -1.99 -0.41
C CYS A 72 -7.48 -2.31 -0.84
N VAL A 73 -8.40 -2.19 0.12
CA VAL A 73 -9.84 -2.51 -0.07
C VAL A 73 -10.56 -1.45 -0.94
N VAL A 74 -9.95 -0.28 -1.13
CA VAL A 74 -10.53 0.82 -1.92
C VAL A 74 -10.84 0.39 -3.35
N HIS A 75 -10.01 -0.46 -3.96
CA HIS A 75 -10.26 -0.92 -5.32
C HIS A 75 -11.55 -1.76 -5.42
N THR A 76 -11.74 -2.68 -4.47
CA THR A 76 -12.96 -3.49 -4.36
C THR A 76 -14.19 -2.63 -4.10
N LEU A 77 -14.07 -1.64 -3.21
CA LEU A 77 -15.15 -0.68 -2.94
C LEU A 77 -15.50 0.13 -4.19
N ASN A 78 -14.51 0.62 -4.92
CA ASN A 78 -14.73 1.38 -6.15
C ASN A 78 -15.45 0.54 -7.22
N LEU A 79 -15.09 -0.73 -7.39
CA LEU A 79 -15.78 -1.63 -8.32
C LEU A 79 -17.22 -1.91 -7.88
N ALA A 80 -17.44 -2.21 -6.60
CA ALA A 80 -18.78 -2.43 -6.05
C ALA A 80 -19.68 -1.20 -6.22
N LEU A 81 -19.15 0.00 -5.92
CA LEU A 81 -19.86 1.26 -6.10
C LEU A 81 -20.21 1.52 -7.56
N LYS A 82 -19.28 1.29 -8.49
CA LYS A 82 -19.55 1.42 -9.93
C LYS A 82 -20.68 0.50 -10.38
N TYR A 83 -20.69 -0.75 -9.89
CA TYR A 83 -21.74 -1.71 -10.21
C TYR A 83 -23.11 -1.25 -9.70
N ILE A 84 -23.19 -0.80 -8.44
CA ILE A 84 -24.43 -0.30 -7.83
C ILE A 84 -24.94 0.95 -8.58
N CYS A 85 -24.08 1.90 -8.89
CA CYS A 85 -24.47 3.11 -9.62
C CYS A 85 -24.89 2.81 -11.07
N ALA A 86 -24.26 1.83 -11.73
CA ALA A 86 -24.68 1.41 -13.06
C ALA A 86 -26.04 0.71 -13.05
N ALA A 87 -26.35 -0.07 -12.01
CA ALA A 87 -27.66 -0.71 -11.84
C ALA A 87 -28.81 0.30 -11.69
N ASN A 88 -28.55 1.48 -11.11
CA ASN A 88 -29.54 2.55 -10.94
C ASN A 88 -29.81 3.37 -12.23
N ASN A 89 -29.02 3.19 -13.29
CA ASN A 89 -29.19 3.86 -14.58
C ASN A 89 -29.89 2.98 -15.63
N ILE A 90 -30.47 1.84 -15.22
CA ILE A 90 -31.20 0.88 -16.08
C ILE A 90 -32.71 0.92 -15.77
N CYS A 91 -33.22 2.04 -15.26
CA CYS A 91 -34.64 2.37 -15.21
C CYS A 91 -34.90 3.64 -16.02
#